data_AF-A0A958IRR0-F1
#
_entry.id   AF-A0A958IRR0-F1
#
_cell.length_a   1.000
_cell.length_b   1.000
_cell.length_c   1.000
_cell.angle_alpha   90.00
_cell.angle_beta   90.00
_cell.angle_gamma   90.00
#
_symmetry.space_group_name_H-M   'P 1'
#
loop_
_entity.id
_entity.type
_entity.pdbx_description
1 polymer ?
#
loop_
_entity_poly.entity_id
_entity_poly.type
_entity_poly.pdbx_seq_one_letter_code
_entity_poly.pdbx_strand_id
1 'polypeptide(L)'
;MKTGRINIKFKIMLQTVFLKPFLVLLVLAAVLYLSCEGDPNVTDPGDENFPDSNLSFTTHIQPIFFDYCSANGACHQTAIQAGGLDLESDLPTFVGNTTQVVIPYRKDLSLLYELLYQQVGTIPRMPQDRGSLSDAKIKAIGTWIDEGANTAY
;
A
#
# COMPACT_ATOMS: atom_id res chain seq x y z
N MET A 1 59.13 0.00 -42.07
CA MET A 1 57.65 0.15 -41.99
C MET A 1 57.05 -1.04 -42.71
N LYS A 2 56.21 -1.93 -42.17
CA LYS A 2 55.28 -1.90 -41.04
C LYS A 2 55.08 -3.38 -40.63
N THR A 3 55.48 -3.76 -39.42
CA THR A 3 55.13 -5.05 -38.81
C THR A 3 53.69 -4.98 -38.29
N GLY A 4 52.95 -6.10 -38.39
CA GLY A 4 51.67 -6.25 -37.70
C GLY A 4 50.68 -7.20 -38.38
N ARG A 5 51.02 -8.50 -38.49
CA ARG A 5 49.99 -9.54 -38.66
C ARG A 5 49.19 -9.62 -37.36
N ILE A 6 48.10 -8.88 -37.28
CA ILE A 6 47.16 -8.98 -36.15
C ILE A 6 46.32 -10.25 -36.39
N ASN A 7 46.55 -11.24 -35.52
CA ASN A 7 45.94 -12.57 -35.56
C ASN A 7 44.41 -12.51 -35.62
N ILE A 8 43.83 -12.91 -36.76
CA ILE A 8 42.39 -13.00 -37.02
C ILE A 8 41.68 -13.85 -35.95
N LYS A 9 42.34 -14.87 -35.39
CA LYS A 9 41.81 -15.70 -34.29
C LYS A 9 41.59 -14.92 -32.99
N PHE A 10 42.39 -13.88 -32.71
CA PHE A 10 42.23 -13.05 -31.52
C PHE A 10 41.00 -12.13 -31.63
N LYS A 11 40.70 -11.65 -32.85
CA LYS A 11 39.53 -10.80 -33.12
C LYS A 11 38.22 -11.58 -32.94
N ILE A 12 38.18 -12.85 -33.34
CA ILE A 12 37.01 -13.72 -33.20
C ILE A 12 36.80 -14.18 -31.74
N MET A 13 37.88 -14.45 -31.00
CA MET A 13 37.79 -14.81 -29.58
C MET A 13 37.33 -13.60 -28.72
N LEU A 14 37.78 -12.38 -29.05
CA LEU A 14 37.34 -11.15 -28.39
C LEU A 14 35.86 -10.83 -28.71
N GLN A 15 35.40 -11.10 -29.93
CA GLN A 15 33.98 -10.90 -30.28
C GLN A 15 33.04 -11.93 -29.63
N THR A 16 33.50 -13.14 -29.34
CA THR A 16 32.64 -14.20 -28.76
C THR A 16 32.60 -14.20 -27.23
N VAL A 17 33.63 -13.66 -26.58
CA VAL A 17 33.74 -13.57 -25.10
C VAL A 17 33.02 -12.34 -24.53
N PHE A 18 32.94 -11.23 -25.27
CA PHE A 18 32.30 -9.98 -24.81
C PHE A 18 30.83 -9.82 -25.25
N LEU A 19 30.40 -10.50 -26.32
CA LEU A 19 29.02 -10.43 -26.83
C LEU A 19 28.03 -11.28 -26.02
N LYS A 20 28.50 -12.42 -25.46
CA LYS A 20 27.68 -13.33 -24.65
C LYS A 20 27.30 -12.82 -23.25
N PRO A 21 28.18 -12.18 -22.44
CA PRO A 21 27.78 -11.65 -21.14
C PRO A 21 26.83 -10.45 -21.29
N PHE A 22 26.96 -9.66 -22.35
CA PHE A 22 26.05 -8.56 -22.63
C PHE A 22 24.64 -9.06 -22.97
N LEU A 23 24.55 -10.16 -23.73
CA LEU A 23 23.27 -10.78 -24.06
C LEU A 23 22.63 -11.47 -22.84
N VAL A 24 23.43 -12.09 -21.96
CA VAL A 24 22.95 -12.63 -20.67
C VAL A 24 22.47 -11.50 -19.75
N LEU A 25 23.16 -10.36 -19.70
CA LEU A 25 22.80 -9.22 -18.86
C LEU A 25 21.58 -8.47 -19.42
N LEU A 26 21.40 -8.43 -20.74
CA LEU A 26 20.18 -7.95 -21.40
C LEU A 26 18.99 -8.86 -21.13
N VAL A 27 19.18 -10.19 -21.15
CA VAL A 27 18.13 -11.16 -20.80
C VAL A 27 17.81 -11.09 -19.31
N LEU A 28 18.80 -10.95 -18.41
CA LEU A 28 18.56 -10.78 -16.98
C LEU A 28 17.84 -9.45 -16.68
N ALA A 29 18.25 -8.36 -17.33
CA ALA A 29 17.57 -7.08 -17.24
C ALA A 29 16.15 -7.19 -17.79
N ALA A 30 15.94 -7.85 -18.94
CA ALA A 30 14.61 -8.09 -19.49
C ALA A 30 13.74 -8.95 -18.55
N VAL A 31 14.30 -9.98 -17.91
CA VAL A 31 13.60 -10.79 -16.88
C VAL A 31 13.26 -9.95 -15.64
N LEU A 32 14.14 -9.03 -15.22
CA LEU A 32 13.84 -8.08 -14.14
C LEU A 32 12.78 -7.03 -14.53
N TYR A 33 12.78 -6.57 -15.79
CA TYR A 33 11.77 -5.64 -16.34
C TYR A 33 10.42 -6.34 -16.59
N LEU A 34 10.41 -7.64 -16.92
CA LEU A 34 9.20 -8.46 -17.07
C LEU A 34 8.66 -8.96 -15.72
N SER A 35 9.45 -8.95 -14.65
CA SER A 35 9.00 -9.28 -13.28
C SER A 35 8.21 -8.16 -12.59
N CYS A 36 7.66 -7.21 -13.34
CA CYS A 36 6.70 -6.24 -12.80
C CYS A 36 5.51 -6.07 -13.75
N GLU A 37 4.79 -7.16 -14.01
CA GLU A 37 3.37 -7.05 -14.34
C GLU A 37 2.61 -6.87 -13.03
N GLY A 38 2.54 -5.62 -12.56
CA GLY A 38 1.49 -5.21 -11.66
C GLY A 38 0.17 -5.30 -12.43
N ASP A 39 -0.68 -6.25 -12.06
CA ASP A 39 -2.02 -6.38 -12.62
C ASP A 39 -2.78 -5.05 -12.39
N PRO A 40 -3.26 -4.34 -13.43
CA PRO A 40 -4.03 -3.11 -13.25
C PRO A 40 -5.41 -3.36 -12.61
N ASN A 41 -5.74 -4.62 -12.34
CA ASN A 41 -7.00 -5.09 -11.82
C ASN A 41 -6.82 -5.99 -10.58
N VAL A 42 -5.78 -5.75 -9.77
CA VAL A 42 -5.69 -6.33 -8.41
C VAL A 42 -6.92 -5.88 -7.62
N THR A 43 -8.00 -6.67 -7.69
CA THR A 43 -8.88 -6.87 -6.56
C THR A 43 -8.03 -7.54 -5.51
N ASP A 44 -7.60 -6.73 -4.55
CA ASP A 44 -6.82 -7.07 -3.36
C ASP A 44 -6.98 -8.55 -2.95
N PRO A 45 -5.95 -9.40 -3.12
CA PRO A 45 -5.90 -10.73 -2.54
C PRO A 45 -5.47 -10.64 -1.07
N GLY A 46 -5.82 -9.56 -0.37
CA GLY A 46 -5.90 -9.54 1.07
C GLY A 46 -6.89 -10.62 1.47
N ASP A 47 -6.41 -11.55 2.28
CA ASP A 47 -7.25 -12.52 2.97
C ASP A 47 -8.42 -11.77 3.63
N GLU A 48 -9.59 -11.77 2.98
CA GLU A 48 -10.82 -11.12 3.46
C GLU A 48 -11.34 -11.79 4.76
N ASN A 49 -10.60 -12.78 5.28
CA ASN A 49 -10.91 -13.47 6.51
C ASN A 49 -10.34 -12.71 7.72
N PHE A 50 -11.07 -11.71 8.17
CA PHE A 50 -10.82 -11.07 9.45
C PHE A 50 -11.44 -11.91 10.59
N PRO A 51 -10.79 -11.98 11.76
CA PRO A 51 -11.43 -12.53 12.95
C PRO A 51 -12.76 -11.82 13.24
N ASP A 52 -13.74 -12.57 13.73
CA ASP A 52 -15.02 -11.99 14.15
C ASP A 52 -14.90 -11.14 15.44
N SER A 53 -13.80 -11.32 16.18
CA SER A 53 -13.48 -10.59 17.41
C SER A 53 -11.98 -10.61 17.71
N ASN A 54 -11.53 -9.78 18.65
CA ASN A 54 -10.15 -9.56 19.06
C ASN A 54 -9.26 -9.06 17.92
N LEU A 55 -9.71 -8.00 17.26
CA LEU A 55 -9.00 -7.40 16.14
C LEU A 55 -7.75 -6.67 16.65
N SER A 56 -6.59 -7.27 16.41
CA SER A 56 -5.30 -6.56 16.55
C SER A 56 -5.23 -5.38 15.59
N PHE A 57 -4.88 -4.20 16.12
CA PHE A 57 -4.66 -3.02 15.29
C PHE A 57 -3.53 -3.25 14.30
N THR A 58 -2.35 -3.67 14.77
CA THR A 58 -1.16 -3.79 13.92
C THR A 58 -1.27 -4.91 12.88
N THR A 59 -1.97 -5.99 13.19
CA THR A 59 -2.12 -7.13 12.28
C THR A 59 -3.26 -6.94 11.29
N HIS A 60 -4.40 -6.38 11.72
CA HIS A 60 -5.62 -6.37 10.91
C HIS A 60 -6.03 -4.99 10.42
N ILE A 61 -5.84 -3.93 11.22
CA ILE A 61 -6.43 -2.60 10.95
C ILE A 61 -5.42 -1.64 10.34
N GLN A 62 -4.19 -1.61 10.87
CA GLN A 62 -3.11 -0.77 10.38
C GLN A 62 -2.82 -1.03 8.89
N PRO A 63 -2.77 -2.28 8.38
CA PRO A 63 -2.60 -2.50 6.93
C PRO A 63 -3.72 -1.88 6.10
N ILE A 64 -4.98 -1.94 6.56
CA ILE A 64 -6.11 -1.30 5.86
C ILE A 64 -5.92 0.22 5.82
N PHE A 65 -5.57 0.86 6.94
CA PHE A 65 -5.35 2.30 6.97
C PHE A 65 -4.13 2.70 6.14
N PHE A 66 -3.06 1.91 6.20
CA PHE A 66 -1.86 2.15 5.42
C PHE A 66 -2.15 2.09 3.93
N ASP A 67 -2.77 1.01 3.47
CA ASP A 67 -2.98 0.79 2.05
C ASP A 67 -4.06 1.69 1.47
N TYR A 68 -5.15 1.94 2.18
CA TYR A 68 -6.31 2.61 1.59
C TYR A 68 -6.45 4.08 1.97
N CYS A 69 -5.77 4.54 3.02
CA CYS A 69 -5.94 5.89 3.56
C CYS A 69 -4.65 6.73 3.51
N SER A 70 -3.50 6.15 3.85
CA SER A 70 -2.22 6.88 3.93
C SER A 70 -1.31 6.64 2.72
N ALA A 71 -0.65 5.49 2.58
CA ALA A 71 0.37 5.24 1.57
C ALA A 71 -0.19 5.23 0.15
N ASN A 72 -1.13 4.33 -0.17
CA ASN A 72 -1.73 4.36 -1.51
C ASN A 72 -2.84 5.39 -1.59
N GLY A 73 -3.51 5.74 -0.47
CA GLY A 73 -4.52 6.81 -0.40
C GLY A 73 -3.95 8.21 -0.67
N ALA A 74 -2.71 8.45 -0.24
CA ALA A 74 -1.92 9.68 -0.34
C ALA A 74 -2.50 10.91 0.41
N CYS A 75 -3.46 10.71 1.31
CA CYS A 75 -4.19 11.82 1.97
C CYS A 75 -4.02 11.87 3.49
N HIS A 76 -3.82 10.75 4.20
CA HIS A 76 -3.70 10.73 5.66
C HIS A 76 -2.32 10.23 6.10
N GLN A 77 -1.27 10.88 5.63
CA GLN A 77 0.13 10.50 5.84
C GLN A 77 0.89 11.58 6.60
N THR A 78 2.09 11.28 7.12
CA THR A 78 2.88 12.23 7.92
C THR A 78 3.09 13.55 7.18
N ALA A 79 3.38 13.47 5.87
CA ALA A 79 3.65 14.61 5.01
C ALA A 79 2.39 15.37 4.54
N ILE A 80 1.23 14.70 4.50
CA ILE A 80 -0.05 15.24 4.04
C ILE A 80 -1.12 14.72 5.00
N GLN A 81 -1.50 15.56 5.96
CA GLN A 81 -2.48 15.23 7.00
C GLN A 81 -3.85 15.80 6.64
N ALA A 82 -4.51 15.24 5.63
CA ALA A 82 -5.85 15.67 5.25
C ALA A 82 -6.79 15.56 6.46
N GLY A 83 -7.56 16.62 6.71
CA GLY A 83 -8.40 16.70 7.90
C GLY A 83 -7.61 16.70 9.22
N GLY A 84 -6.30 16.95 9.22
CA GLY A 84 -5.45 16.94 10.42
C GLY A 84 -5.08 15.56 10.94
N LEU A 85 -5.24 14.52 10.12
CA LEU A 85 -5.07 13.14 10.53
C LEU A 85 -3.86 12.48 9.84
N ASP A 86 -3.03 11.84 10.66
CA ASP A 86 -1.91 11.01 10.24
C ASP A 86 -2.20 9.53 10.61
N LEU A 87 -2.32 8.68 9.59
CA LEU A 87 -2.54 7.24 9.69
C LEU A 87 -1.33 6.42 9.20
N GLU A 88 -0.21 7.08 8.88
CA GLU A 88 1.04 6.43 8.52
C GLU A 88 1.86 6.05 9.77
N SER A 89 1.74 6.83 10.85
CA SER A 89 2.41 6.53 12.13
C SER A 89 1.90 5.23 12.78
N ASP A 90 2.75 4.57 13.57
CA ASP A 90 2.38 3.36 14.31
C ASP A 90 1.32 3.58 15.40
N LEU A 91 1.19 4.82 15.89
CA LEU A 91 0.25 5.19 16.95
C LEU A 91 -0.56 6.42 16.53
N PRO A 92 -1.50 6.26 15.56
CA PRO A 92 -2.34 7.36 15.12
C PRO A 92 -3.23 7.86 16.27
N THR A 93 -3.40 9.18 16.36
CA THR A 93 -4.18 9.80 17.45
C THR A 93 -5.69 9.73 17.22
N PHE A 94 -6.13 9.48 15.98
CA PHE A 94 -7.53 9.51 15.55
C PHE A 94 -8.28 10.79 15.95
N VAL A 95 -7.55 11.90 16.05
CA VAL A 95 -8.07 13.25 16.25
C VAL A 95 -7.83 14.02 14.96
N GLY A 96 -8.92 14.39 14.28
CA GLY A 96 -8.84 15.31 13.16
C GLY A 96 -8.86 16.77 13.62
N ASN A 97 -8.82 17.70 12.67
CA ASN A 97 -8.82 19.15 12.92
C ASN A 97 -10.03 19.63 13.73
N THR A 98 -11.19 18.97 13.60
CA THR A 98 -12.47 19.45 14.15
C THR A 98 -13.04 18.54 15.22
N THR A 99 -12.72 17.24 15.20
CA THR A 99 -13.32 16.25 16.11
C THR A 99 -12.47 14.99 16.19
N GLN A 100 -12.73 14.20 17.23
CA GLN A 100 -12.30 12.81 17.30
C GLN A 100 -13.02 12.01 16.20
N VAL A 101 -12.27 11.27 15.38
CA VAL A 101 -12.81 10.52 14.23
C VAL A 101 -13.10 9.06 14.57
N VAL A 102 -12.45 8.51 15.59
CA VAL A 102 -12.71 7.18 16.16
C VAL A 102 -13.08 7.32 17.63
N ILE A 103 -14.28 6.88 17.99
CA ILE A 103 -14.80 6.88 19.35
C ILE A 103 -14.81 5.42 19.86
N PRO A 104 -13.92 5.05 20.79
CA PRO A 104 -13.87 3.71 21.37
C PRO A 104 -15.25 3.22 21.85
N TYR A 105 -15.55 1.95 21.58
CA TYR A 105 -16.80 1.25 21.92
C TYR A 105 -18.07 1.80 21.23
N ARG A 106 -17.93 2.75 20.31
CA ARG A 106 -19.06 3.46 19.68
C ARG A 106 -18.80 3.66 18.18
N LYS A 107 -18.80 2.57 17.39
CA LYS A 107 -18.68 2.70 15.93
C LYS A 107 -19.82 3.52 15.33
N ASP A 108 -21.00 3.45 15.93
CA ASP A 108 -22.21 4.19 15.54
C ASP A 108 -22.05 5.72 15.68
N LEU A 109 -21.13 6.17 16.54
CA LEU A 109 -20.81 7.59 16.72
C LEU A 109 -19.46 7.98 16.13
N SER A 110 -18.72 7.03 15.56
CA SER A 110 -17.40 7.28 15.00
C SER A 110 -17.52 7.83 13.59
N LEU A 111 -17.09 9.08 13.39
CA LEU A 111 -17.13 9.74 12.08
C LEU A 111 -16.41 8.91 11.00
N LEU A 112 -15.29 8.27 11.34
CA LEU A 112 -14.59 7.36 10.42
C LEU A 112 -15.53 6.31 9.85
N TYR A 113 -16.30 5.63 10.71
CA TYR A 113 -17.14 4.51 10.30
C TYR A 113 -18.29 4.96 9.40
N GLU A 114 -18.89 6.12 9.69
CA GLU A 114 -19.92 6.70 8.82
C GLU A 114 -19.35 7.09 7.45
N LEU A 115 -18.16 7.69 7.44
CA LEU A 115 -17.49 8.10 6.21
C LEU A 115 -17.11 6.93 5.29
N LEU A 116 -16.98 5.70 5.79
CA LEU A 116 -16.74 4.52 4.93
C LEU A 116 -17.92 4.21 4.01
N TYR A 117 -19.14 4.59 4.41
CA TYR A 117 -20.37 4.34 3.66
C TYR A 117 -20.87 5.56 2.88
N GLN A 118 -20.73 6.77 3.44
CA GLN A 118 -21.38 7.95 2.88
C GLN A 118 -20.63 9.26 3.16
N GLN A 119 -21.03 10.31 2.46
CA GLN A 119 -20.62 11.68 2.78
C GLN A 119 -21.34 12.16 4.04
N VAL A 120 -20.61 12.86 4.93
CA VAL A 120 -21.17 13.47 6.14
C VAL A 120 -20.99 14.98 6.06
N GLY A 121 -22.09 15.70 5.88
CA GLY A 121 -22.06 17.15 5.66
C GLY A 121 -21.23 17.51 4.42
N THR A 122 -20.12 18.24 4.63
CA THR A 122 -19.17 18.61 3.57
C THR A 122 -17.96 17.69 3.45
N ILE A 123 -17.87 16.65 4.30
CA ILE A 123 -16.74 15.71 4.32
C ILE A 123 -17.10 14.51 3.43
N PRO A 124 -16.39 14.29 2.31
CA PRO A 124 -16.74 13.25 1.35
C PRO A 124 -16.57 11.85 1.96
N ARG A 125 -17.28 10.88 1.37
CA ARG A 125 -17.10 9.45 1.66
C ARG A 125 -15.62 9.08 1.48
N MET A 126 -15.09 8.28 2.42
CA MET A 126 -13.74 7.74 2.38
C MET A 126 -13.70 6.26 1.95
N PRO A 127 -12.67 5.82 1.20
CA PRO A 127 -11.60 6.65 0.63
C PRO A 127 -12.10 7.61 -0.45
N GLN A 128 -11.65 8.87 -0.39
CA GLN A 128 -12.11 9.91 -1.31
C GLN A 128 -11.66 9.63 -2.75
N ASP A 129 -12.55 9.88 -3.71
CA ASP A 129 -12.31 9.74 -5.16
C ASP A 129 -11.81 8.35 -5.58
N ARG A 130 -12.15 7.32 -4.78
CA ARG A 130 -11.72 5.93 -4.97
C ARG A 130 -12.88 4.94 -4.77
N GLY A 131 -12.61 3.69 -5.12
CA GLY A 131 -13.50 2.57 -4.83
C GLY A 131 -13.73 2.39 -3.33
N SER A 132 -14.88 1.81 -2.98
CA SER A 132 -15.17 1.43 -1.60
C SER A 132 -14.18 0.39 -1.10
N LEU A 133 -13.93 0.38 0.21
CA LEU A 133 -13.45 -0.83 0.86
C LEU A 133 -14.47 -1.96 0.70
N SER A 134 -14.00 -3.21 0.77
CA SER A 134 -14.88 -4.37 0.85
C SER A 134 -15.63 -4.40 2.17
N ASP A 135 -16.79 -5.07 2.18
CA ASP A 135 -17.61 -5.21 3.38
C ASP A 135 -16.85 -5.89 4.53
N ALA A 136 -15.95 -6.83 4.23
CA ALA A 136 -15.13 -7.50 5.24
C ALA A 136 -14.18 -6.53 5.95
N LYS A 137 -13.53 -5.64 5.20
CA LYS A 137 -12.64 -4.60 5.75
C LYS A 137 -13.41 -3.57 6.57
N ILE A 138 -14.58 -3.13 6.08
CA ILE A 138 -15.42 -2.21 6.84
C ILE A 138 -15.93 -2.88 8.13
N LYS A 139 -16.34 -4.15 8.07
CA LYS A 139 -16.72 -4.94 9.25
C LYS A 139 -15.57 -5.04 10.25
N ALA A 140 -14.35 -5.35 9.80
CA ALA A 140 -13.18 -5.44 10.66
C ALA A 140 -12.89 -4.12 11.40
N ILE A 141 -12.93 -2.99 10.68
CA ILE A 141 -12.79 -1.65 11.29
C ILE A 141 -13.90 -1.43 12.32
N GLY A 142 -15.15 -1.74 11.97
CA GLY A 142 -16.29 -1.59 12.88
C GLY A 142 -16.15 -2.43 14.16
N THR A 143 -15.75 -3.69 14.02
CA THR A 143 -15.52 -4.60 15.16
C THR A 143 -14.39 -4.06 16.05
N TRP A 144 -13.26 -3.65 15.46
CA TRP A 144 -12.15 -3.07 16.22
C TRP A 144 -12.56 -1.81 17.01
N ILE A 145 -13.39 -0.94 16.43
CA ILE A 145 -13.91 0.23 17.14
C ILE A 145 -14.81 -0.20 18.32
N ASP A 146 -15.73 -1.13 18.08
CA ASP A 146 -16.63 -1.66 19.11
C ASP A 146 -15.87 -2.38 20.24
N GLU A 147 -14.67 -2.92 19.96
CA GLU A 147 -13.75 -3.52 20.92
C GLU A 147 -12.91 -2.50 21.70
N GLY A 148 -13.11 -1.21 21.44
CA GLY A 148 -12.45 -0.13 22.17
C GLY A 148 -11.29 0.51 21.41
N ALA A 149 -11.12 0.21 20.12
CA ALA A 149 -10.13 0.84 19.25
C ALA A 149 -8.69 0.79 19.80
N ASN A 150 -8.31 -0.34 20.41
CA ASN A 150 -6.99 -0.50 21.02
C ASN A 150 -5.90 -0.55 19.95
N THR A 151 -4.83 0.25 20.11
CA THR A 151 -3.67 0.30 19.22
C THR A 151 -2.41 -0.35 19.81
N ALA A 152 -2.49 -0.86 21.04
CA ALA A 152 -1.39 -1.57 21.69
C ALA A 152 -1.12 -2.92 21.01
N TYR A 153 0.15 -3.34 21.09
CA TYR A 153 0.65 -4.61 20.57
C TYR A 153 0.25 -5.81 21.45
#